data_AF-A0A2E7VXK9-F1
#
_entry.id   AF-A0A2E7VXK9-F1
#
_cell.length_a   1.000
_cell.length_b   1.000
_cell.length_c   1.000
_cell.angle_alpha   90.00
_cell.angle_beta   90.00
_cell.angle_gamma   90.00
#
_symmetry.space_group_name_H-M   'P 1'
#
loop_
_entity.id
_entity.type
_entity.pdbx_description
1 polymer ?
#
loop_
_entity_poly.entity_id
_entity_poly.type
_entity_poly.pdbx_seq_one_letter_code
_entity_poly.pdbx_strand_id
1 'polypeptide(L)'
;GAQAVAAATDARSIAVAGGYIQAANVAVNSLGQLLAGIGWFSLGMAYRGSDAKGAINIPLGLHALVIGLILIVSQLGAAIDLWSIEMGNTVGGLGFLLIVIWSVNRGLALMNSK
;
A
#
# COMPACT_ATOMS: atom_id res chain seq x y z
N GLY A 1 -8.20 -23.95 -40.45
CA GLY A 1 -9.44 -24.76 -40.34
C GLY A 1 -10.33 -24.21 -39.25
N ALA A 2 -11.65 -24.40 -39.32
CA ALA A 2 -12.63 -23.82 -38.39
C ALA A 2 -12.32 -24.05 -36.90
N GLN A 3 -11.76 -25.22 -36.56
CA GLN A 3 -11.30 -25.57 -35.20
C GLN A 3 -10.20 -24.63 -34.67
N ALA A 4 -9.27 -24.19 -35.53
CA ALA A 4 -8.21 -23.25 -35.15
C ALA A 4 -8.77 -21.84 -34.89
N VAL A 5 -9.83 -21.45 -35.61
CA VAL A 5 -10.52 -20.17 -35.40
C VAL A 5 -11.33 -20.19 -34.10
N ALA A 6 -11.99 -21.31 -33.79
CA ALA A 6 -12.68 -21.51 -32.52
C ALA A 6 -11.69 -21.45 -31.34
N ALA A 7 -10.59 -22.21 -31.40
CA ALA A 7 -9.56 -22.19 -30.36
C ALA A 7 -8.94 -20.79 -30.15
N ALA A 8 -8.70 -20.04 -31.22
CA ALA A 8 -8.20 -18.67 -31.12
C ALA A 8 -9.23 -17.71 -30.48
N THR A 9 -10.52 -17.92 -30.75
CA THR A 9 -11.62 -17.14 -30.17
C THR A 9 -11.79 -17.43 -28.68
N ASP A 10 -11.69 -18.70 -28.29
CA ASP A 10 -11.73 -19.13 -26.89
C ASP A 10 -10.54 -18.58 -26.12
N ALA A 11 -9.33 -18.68 -26.68
CA ALA A 11 -8.11 -18.12 -26.08
C ALA A 11 -8.23 -16.61 -25.86
N ARG A 12 -8.78 -15.87 -26.83
CA ARG A 12 -9.04 -14.43 -26.68
C ARG A 12 -10.05 -14.14 -25.58
N SER A 13 -11.13 -14.91 -25.51
CA SER A 13 -12.16 -14.74 -24.48
C SER A 13 -11.60 -14.99 -23.08
N ILE A 14 -10.75 -16.01 -22.91
CA ILE A 14 -10.05 -16.29 -21.65
C ILE A 14 -9.09 -15.16 -21.31
N ALA A 15 -8.32 -14.65 -22.27
CA ALA A 15 -7.39 -13.53 -22.05
C ALA A 15 -8.12 -12.26 -21.59
N VAL A 16 -9.27 -11.95 -22.18
CA VAL A 16 -10.12 -10.82 -21.77
C VAL A 16 -10.66 -11.03 -20.35
N ALA A 17 -11.19 -12.23 -20.04
CA ALA A 17 -11.65 -12.55 -18.69
C ALA A 17 -10.52 -12.46 -17.64
N GLY A 18 -9.33 -12.97 -17.97
CA GLY A 18 -8.13 -12.85 -17.14
C GLY A 18 -7.72 -11.39 -16.91
N GLY A 19 -7.80 -10.54 -17.95
CA GLY A 19 -7.56 -9.11 -17.85
C GLY A 19 -8.51 -8.41 -16.88
N TYR A 20 -9.81 -8.75 -16.90
CA TYR A 20 -10.77 -8.20 -15.92
C TYR A 20 -10.46 -8.63 -14.48
N ILE A 21 -10.11 -9.90 -14.26
CA ILE A 21 -9.74 -10.39 -12.93
C ILE A 21 -8.48 -9.66 -12.43
N GLN A 22 -7.49 -9.45 -13.30
CA GLN A 22 -6.29 -8.71 -12.95
C GLN A 22 -6.60 -7.25 -12.60
N ALA A 23 -7.41 -6.56 -13.41
CA ALA A 23 -7.82 -5.18 -13.14
C ALA A 23 -8.56 -5.05 -11.80
N ALA A 24 -9.44 -6.00 -11.49
CA ALA A 24 -10.14 -6.04 -10.20
C ALA A 24 -9.17 -6.23 -9.01
N ASN A 25 -8.21 -7.15 -9.13
CA ASN A 25 -7.20 -7.35 -8.09
C ASN A 25 -6.34 -6.11 -7.86
N VAL A 26 -5.93 -5.43 -8.94
CA VAL A 26 -5.19 -4.16 -8.87
C VAL A 26 -6.02 -3.09 -8.16
N ALA A 27 -7.29 -2.90 -8.56
CA ALA A 27 -8.16 -1.91 -7.95
C ALA A 27 -8.38 -2.17 -6.44
N VAL A 28 -8.62 -3.41 -6.05
CA VAL A 28 -8.78 -3.79 -4.63
C VAL A 28 -7.47 -3.55 -3.86
N ASN A 29 -6.33 -3.86 -4.45
CA ASN A 29 -5.02 -3.62 -3.84
C ASN A 29 -4.78 -2.12 -3.62
N SER A 30 -5.01 -1.28 -4.64
CA SER A 30 -4.90 0.18 -4.55
C SER A 30 -5.83 0.76 -3.47
N LEU A 31 -7.08 0.28 -3.41
CA LEU A 31 -8.02 0.70 -2.37
C LEU A 31 -7.53 0.30 -0.97
N GLY A 32 -7.05 -0.93 -0.80
CA GLY A 32 -6.50 -1.41 0.47
C GLY A 32 -5.29 -0.58 0.93
N GLN A 33 -4.40 -0.22 0.01
CA GLN A 33 -3.26 0.65 0.30
C GLN A 33 -3.69 2.07 0.68
N LEU A 34 -4.68 2.64 0.00
CA LEU A 34 -5.21 3.97 0.34
C LEU A 34 -5.81 3.98 1.74
N LEU A 35 -6.63 2.97 2.07
CA LEU A 35 -7.24 2.83 3.39
C LEU A 35 -6.19 2.61 4.48
N ALA A 36 -5.17 1.80 4.21
CA ALA A 36 -4.03 1.65 5.11
C ALA A 36 -3.33 3.01 5.32
N GLY A 37 -3.10 3.77 4.25
CA GLY A 37 -2.53 5.12 4.33
C GLY A 37 -3.32 6.06 5.22
N ILE A 38 -4.65 6.09 5.08
CA ILE A 38 -5.55 6.87 5.95
C ILE A 38 -5.44 6.40 7.41
N GLY A 39 -5.41 5.09 7.66
CA GLY A 39 -5.23 4.53 8.99
C GLY A 39 -3.92 4.96 9.64
N TRP A 40 -2.81 4.88 8.91
CA TRP A 40 -1.48 5.29 9.40
C TRP A 40 -1.36 6.79 9.61
N PHE A 41 -1.95 7.59 8.71
CA PHE A 41 -2.02 9.04 8.89
C PHE A 41 -2.80 9.40 10.17
N SER A 42 -3.95 8.76 10.37
CA SER A 42 -4.78 8.95 11.56
C SER A 42 -4.05 8.54 12.84
N LEU A 43 -3.34 7.41 12.80
CA LEU A 43 -2.48 6.96 13.91
C LEU A 43 -1.42 8.02 14.21
N GLY A 44 -0.71 8.51 13.20
CA GLY A 44 0.32 9.53 13.37
C GLY A 44 -0.21 10.83 13.98
N MET A 45 -1.40 11.26 13.57
CA MET A 45 -2.12 12.38 14.17
C MET A 45 -2.50 12.13 15.62
N ALA A 46 -2.95 10.91 15.98
CA ALA A 46 -3.27 10.56 17.36
C ALA A 46 -2.06 10.58 18.29
N TYR A 47 -0.86 10.32 17.77
CA TYR A 47 0.40 10.44 18.50
C TYR A 47 0.98 11.87 18.51
N ARG A 48 0.31 12.85 17.88
CA ARG A 48 0.80 14.23 17.83
C ARG A 48 0.78 14.84 19.24
N GLY A 49 1.95 15.30 19.70
CA GLY A 49 2.14 15.80 21.06
C GLY A 49 2.47 14.71 22.09
N SER A 50 2.59 13.45 21.67
CA SER A 50 3.14 12.38 22.51
C SER A 50 4.67 12.33 22.39
N ASP A 51 5.35 12.20 23.53
CA ASP A 51 6.79 11.89 23.59
C ASP A 51 7.10 10.41 23.30
N ALA A 52 6.12 9.63 22.85
CA ALA A 52 6.29 8.23 22.53
C ALA A 52 7.29 8.05 21.37
N LYS A 53 8.48 7.55 21.71
CA LYS A 53 9.56 7.20 20.79
C LYS A 53 9.65 5.69 20.61
N GLY A 54 10.11 5.27 19.44
CA GLY A 54 10.50 3.89 19.17
C GLY A 54 11.88 3.57 19.75
N ALA A 55 12.31 2.31 19.61
CA ALA A 55 13.60 1.84 20.12
C ALA A 55 14.81 2.62 19.57
N ILE A 56 14.73 3.12 18.33
CA ILE A 56 15.78 3.94 17.69
C ILE A 56 15.57 5.46 17.86
N ASN A 57 14.84 5.89 18.90
CA ASN A 57 14.58 7.30 19.22
C ASN A 57 13.81 8.13 18.17
N ILE A 58 13.24 7.50 17.14
CA ILE A 58 12.34 8.18 16.20
C ILE A 58 10.96 8.38 16.84
N PRO A 59 10.36 9.59 16.78
CA PRO A 59 8.99 9.82 17.23
C PRO A 59 8.01 8.96 16.44
N LEU A 60 7.25 8.12 17.14
CA LEU A 60 6.37 7.14 16.51
C LEU A 60 5.23 7.80 15.72
N GLY A 61 4.75 8.96 16.21
CA GLY A 61 3.72 9.73 15.52
C GLY A 61 4.18 10.29 14.18
N LEU A 62 5.37 10.89 14.13
CA LEU A 62 5.93 11.41 12.87
C LEU A 62 6.18 10.28 11.87
N HIS A 63 6.71 9.15 12.34
CA HIS A 63 6.94 8.01 11.47
C HIS A 63 5.62 7.46 10.90
N ALA A 64 4.58 7.32 11.73
CA ALA A 64 3.25 6.91 11.26
C ALA A 64 2.62 7.91 10.27
N LEU A 65 2.80 9.22 10.48
CA LEU A 65 2.36 10.25 9.53
C LEU A 65 3.03 10.09 8.16
N VAL A 66 4.34 9.88 8.13
CA VAL A 66 5.10 9.71 6.88
C VAL A 66 4.63 8.47 6.12
N ILE A 67 4.42 7.34 6.82
CA ILE A 67 3.86 6.13 6.23
C ILE A 67 2.50 6.43 5.59
N GLY A 68 1.60 7.08 6.34
CA GLY A 68 0.27 7.40 5.87
C GLY A 68 0.28 8.29 4.62
N LEU A 69 1.11 9.34 4.63
CA LEU A 69 1.26 10.24 3.50
C LEU A 69 1.82 9.55 2.26
N ILE A 70 2.83 8.68 2.40
CA ILE A 70 3.40 7.93 1.27
C ILE A 70 2.32 7.07 0.60
N LEU A 71 1.56 6.30 1.38
CA LEU A 71 0.52 5.41 0.87
C LEU A 71 -0.65 6.18 0.23
N ILE A 72 -1.07 7.29 0.84
CA ILE A 72 -2.15 8.13 0.30
C ILE A 72 -1.70 8.76 -1.02
N VAL A 73 -0.55 9.43 -1.02
CA VAL A 73 -0.06 10.15 -2.19
C VAL A 73 0.22 9.17 -3.33
N SER A 74 0.86 8.03 -3.05
CA SER A 74 1.17 7.00 -4.06
C SER A 74 -0.07 6.50 -4.80
N GLN A 75 -1.14 6.23 -4.07
CA GLN A 75 -2.38 5.71 -4.65
C GLN A 75 -3.25 6.80 -5.27
N LEU A 76 -3.31 8.01 -4.68
CA LEU A 76 -4.02 9.12 -5.29
C LEU A 76 -3.38 9.57 -6.60
N GLY A 77 -2.05 9.67 -6.66
CA GLY A 77 -1.35 10.03 -7.89
C GLY A 77 -1.53 8.98 -8.99
N ALA A 78 -1.61 7.69 -8.64
CA ALA A 78 -1.93 6.64 -9.60
C ALA A 78 -3.40 6.71 -10.07
N ALA A 79 -4.32 7.09 -9.18
CA ALA A 79 -5.75 7.19 -9.51
C ALA A 79 -6.10 8.39 -10.41
N ILE A 80 -5.29 9.45 -10.41
CA ILE A 80 -5.48 10.64 -11.26
C ILE A 80 -4.52 10.68 -12.46
N ASP A 81 -3.89 9.55 -12.80
CA ASP A 81 -2.92 9.42 -13.89
C ASP A 81 -1.71 10.38 -13.79
N LEU A 82 -1.34 10.80 -12.59
CA LEU A 82 -0.10 11.55 -12.36
C LEU A 82 1.14 10.67 -12.58
N TRP A 83 0.98 9.35 -12.40
CA TRP A 83 1.96 8.30 -12.72
C TRP A 83 1.26 6.95 -12.93
N SER A 84 2.01 5.94 -13.39
CA SER A 84 1.47 4.61 -13.64
C SER A 84 1.06 3.89 -12.34
N ILE A 85 0.10 2.97 -12.48
CA ILE A 85 -0.36 2.11 -11.38
C ILE A 85 0.81 1.30 -10.80
N GLU A 86 1.72 0.80 -11.64
CA GLU A 86 2.92 0.06 -11.20
C GLU A 86 3.82 0.92 -10.32
N MET A 87 3.98 2.20 -10.66
CA MET A 87 4.75 3.13 -9.84
C MET A 87 4.06 3.39 -8.50
N GLY A 88 2.73 3.62 -8.51
CA GLY A 88 1.94 3.78 -7.29
C GLY A 88 2.05 2.58 -6.35
N ASN A 89 1.99 1.36 -6.91
CA ASN A 89 2.15 0.11 -6.15
C ASN A 89 3.58 -0.10 -5.64
N THR A 90 4.59 0.27 -6.42
CA THR A 90 6.00 0.17 -6.01
C THR A 90 6.28 1.09 -4.82
N VAL A 91 5.86 2.36 -4.90
CA VAL A 91 5.98 3.32 -3.78
C VAL A 91 5.15 2.87 -2.59
N GLY A 92 3.97 2.31 -2.84
CA GLY A 92 3.13 1.67 -1.83
C GLY A 92 3.84 0.56 -1.05
N GLY A 93 4.61 -0.28 -1.75
CA GLY A 93 5.46 -1.31 -1.15
C GLY A 93 6.53 -0.74 -0.22
N LEU A 94 7.08 0.45 -0.52
CA LEU A 94 7.99 1.15 0.40
C LEU A 94 7.26 1.61 1.67
N GLY A 95 6.01 2.06 1.53
CA GLY A 95 5.14 2.36 2.68
C GLY A 95 4.97 1.13 3.59
N PHE A 96 4.79 -0.06 3.02
CA PHE A 96 4.73 -1.29 3.81
C PHE A 96 6.04 -1.61 4.55
N LEU A 97 7.21 -1.41 3.93
CA LEU A 97 8.48 -1.59 4.63
C LEU A 97 8.62 -0.64 5.83
N LEU A 98 8.19 0.60 5.69
CA LEU A 98 8.17 1.56 6.80
C LEU A 98 7.21 1.13 7.92
N ILE A 99 6.07 0.53 7.59
CA ILE A 99 5.16 -0.10 8.58
C ILE A 99 5.89 -1.16 9.40
N VAL A 100 6.65 -2.05 8.75
CA VAL A 100 7.41 -3.10 9.43
C VAL A 100 8.45 -2.47 10.37
N ILE A 101 9.20 -1.47 9.89
CA ILE A 101 10.19 -0.76 10.70
C ILE A 101 9.54 -0.07 11.90
N TRP A 102 8.40 0.59 11.71
CA TRP A 102 7.63 1.20 12.81
C TRP A 102 7.22 0.15 13.84
N SER A 103 6.68 -0.99 13.37
CA SER A 103 6.15 -2.06 14.22
C SER A 103 7.25 -2.71 15.06
N VAL A 104 8.41 -3.02 14.46
CA VAL A 104 9.58 -3.54 15.18
C VAL A 104 10.09 -2.53 16.20
N ASN A 105 10.20 -1.25 15.81
CA ASN A 105 10.65 -0.20 16.73
C ASN A 105 9.74 -0.03 17.93
N ARG A 106 8.41 -0.08 17.74
CA ARG A 106 7.45 -0.01 18.83
C ARG A 106 7.53 -1.25 19.72
N GLY A 107 7.61 -2.44 19.12
CA GLY A 107 7.73 -3.70 19.84
C GLY A 107 8.96 -3.75 20.75
N LEU A 108 10.13 -3.41 20.21
CA LEU A 108 11.38 -3.36 20.98
C LEU A 108 11.32 -2.33 22.12
N ALA A 109 10.74 -1.15 21.89
CA ALA A 109 10.58 -0.14 22.93
C ALA A 109 9.70 -0.63 24.10
N LEU A 110 8.64 -1.39 23.80
CA LEU A 110 7.75 -1.97 24.80
C LEU A 110 8.39 -3.12 25.59
N MET A 111 9.33 -3.85 24.98
CA MET A 111 10.10 -4.89 25.66
C MET A 111 11.10 -4.29 26.66
N ASN A 112 11.73 -3.18 26.28
CA ASN A 112 12.73 -2.49 27.09
C ASN A 112 12.14 -1.54 28.15
N SER A 113 10.82 -1.31 28.14
CA SER A 113 10.13 -0.48 29.14
C SER A 113 9.72 -1.25 30.40
N LYS A 114 10.23 -2.47 30.58
CA LYS A 114 10.06 -3.31 31.77
C LYS A 114 11.33 -3.31 32.58
#